data_AF-A0A2G2VKM1-F1
#
_entry.id   AF-A0A2G2VKM1-F1
#
_cell.length_a   1.000
_cell.length_b   1.000
_cell.length_c   1.000
_cell.angle_alpha   90.00
_cell.angle_beta   90.00
_cell.angle_gamma   90.00
#
_symmetry.space_group_name_H-M   'P 1'
#
loop_
_entity.id
_entity.type
_entity.pdbx_description
1 polymer ?
#
loop_
_entity_poly.entity_id
_entity_poly.type
_entity_poly.pdbx_seq_one_letter_code
_entity_poly.pdbx_strand_id
1 'polypeptide(L)'
;MAAVNLKVVPFPIDVPSTMRKGVQKVRTMSNSGSAGGVPKYKGTQMREKQLTEMIEKKVKEAKEVCGEDARSAECKVAWDEVEEVSQAKAHLRIKLQLNEDPLEPYCQDHPETEECRTYED
;
A
#
# COMPACT_ATOMS: atom_id res chain seq x y z
N MET A 1 -3.58 -26.44 -12.26
CA MET A 1 -3.78 -25.17 -11.54
C MET A 1 -3.43 -25.42 -10.08
N ALA A 2 -2.19 -25.13 -9.69
CA ALA A 2 -1.79 -25.29 -8.30
C ALA A 2 -2.37 -24.13 -7.49
N ALA A 3 -3.26 -24.43 -6.56
CA ALA A 3 -3.71 -23.49 -5.56
C ALA A 3 -2.51 -23.11 -4.70
N VAL A 4 -2.01 -21.88 -4.85
CA VAL A 4 -1.00 -21.34 -3.94
C VAL A 4 -1.71 -21.10 -2.61
N ASN A 5 -1.62 -22.09 -1.75
CA ASN A 5 -2.14 -22.05 -0.39
C ASN A 5 -1.37 -20.95 0.34
N LEU A 6 -1.99 -19.78 0.46
CA LEU A 6 -1.47 -18.62 1.19
C LEU A 6 -1.54 -18.92 2.69
N LYS A 7 -0.76 -19.91 3.15
CA LYS A 7 -0.37 -19.96 4.55
C LYS A 7 0.40 -18.69 4.79
N VAL A 8 -0.24 -17.74 5.46
CA VAL A 8 0.40 -16.64 6.18
C VAL A 8 1.58 -17.28 6.90
N VAL A 9 2.78 -17.10 6.35
CA VAL A 9 4.00 -17.42 7.09
C VAL A 9 3.96 -16.53 8.31
N PRO A 10 3.97 -17.10 9.53
CA PRO A 10 4.02 -16.29 10.73
C PRO A 10 5.30 -15.46 10.63
N PHE A 11 5.13 -14.15 10.43
CA PHE A 11 6.18 -13.17 10.67
C PHE A 11 6.77 -13.47 12.05
N PRO A 12 8.09 -13.64 12.20
CA PRO A 12 8.72 -13.46 13.50
C PRO A 12 8.71 -11.95 13.81
N ILE A 13 7.55 -11.44 14.22
CA ILE A 13 7.43 -10.17 14.93
C ILE A 13 7.95 -10.38 16.35
N ASP A 14 9.28 -10.35 16.51
CA ASP A 14 9.89 -9.88 17.75
C ASP A 14 10.34 -8.44 17.54
N VAL A 15 9.36 -7.54 17.38
CA VAL A 15 9.58 -6.12 17.62
C VAL A 15 9.57 -5.96 19.15
N PRO A 16 10.68 -5.52 19.78
CA PRO A 16 10.72 -5.35 21.23
C PRO A 16 9.64 -4.37 21.70
N SER A 17 8.81 -4.82 22.64
CA SER A 17 7.59 -4.19 23.17
C SER A 17 7.81 -2.88 23.94
N THR A 18 9.04 -2.38 24.08
CA THR A 18 9.38 -1.42 25.14
C THR A 18 9.21 0.07 24.83
N MET A 19 8.59 0.46 23.71
CA MET A 19 8.33 1.89 23.45
C MET A 19 6.96 2.17 22.85
N ARG A 20 5.89 1.76 23.57
CA ARG A 20 4.54 2.30 23.39
C ARG A 20 4.10 3.05 24.65
N LYS A 21 4.46 4.32 24.75
CA LYS A 21 3.77 5.32 25.59
C LYS A 21 3.41 6.50 24.70
N GLY A 22 2.10 6.66 24.43
CA GLY A 22 1.57 7.74 23.62
C GLY A 22 0.32 7.31 22.87
N VAL A 23 -0.80 7.20 23.57
CA VAL A 23 -2.13 7.04 22.95
C VAL A 23 -2.46 8.35 22.24
N GLN A 24 -2.42 8.37 20.91
CA GLN A 24 -3.28 9.25 20.12
C GLN A 24 -4.45 8.42 19.59
N LYS A 25 -5.64 8.76 20.06
CA LYS A 25 -6.92 8.19 19.68
C LYS A 25 -7.19 8.50 18.21
N VAL A 26 -6.82 7.59 17.31
CA VAL A 26 -7.23 7.66 15.90
C VAL A 26 -8.73 7.43 15.86
N ARG A 27 -9.48 8.43 15.38
CA ARG A 27 -10.92 8.30 15.11
C ARG A 27 -11.08 7.23 14.03
N THR A 28 -11.71 6.12 14.39
CA THR A 28 -12.19 5.12 13.43
C THR A 28 -13.32 5.75 12.63
N MET A 29 -13.05 6.16 11.39
CA MET A 29 -14.11 6.48 10.44
C MET A 29 -14.68 5.16 9.91
N SER A 30 -15.81 4.75 10.47
CA SER A 30 -16.66 3.73 9.88
C SER A 30 -17.23 4.27 8.57
N ASN A 31 -16.66 3.88 7.44
CA ASN A 31 -17.32 4.04 6.15
C ASN A 31 -17.95 2.70 5.75
N SER A 32 -19.21 2.53 6.11
CA SER A 32 -20.11 1.57 5.48
C SER A 32 -20.41 2.05 4.06
N GLY A 33 -19.52 1.72 3.13
CA GLY A 33 -19.68 1.98 1.71
C GLY A 33 -19.18 0.78 0.92
N SER A 34 -20.10 -0.10 0.51
CA SER A 34 -19.86 -1.00 -0.60
C SER A 34 -19.49 -0.17 -1.83
N ALA A 35 -18.23 -0.19 -2.22
CA ALA A 35 -17.82 0.27 -3.54
C ALA A 35 -16.59 -0.52 -3.97
N GLY A 36 -16.84 -1.68 -4.56
CA GLY A 36 -15.90 -2.31 -5.49
C GLY A 36 -15.70 -1.40 -6.69
N GLY A 37 -14.91 -0.33 -6.51
CA GLY A 37 -14.46 0.52 -7.59
C GLY A 37 -13.43 -0.22 -8.41
N VAL A 38 -13.88 -0.92 -9.45
CA VAL A 38 -13.01 -1.43 -10.51
C VAL A 38 -12.16 -0.26 -11.03
N PRO A 39 -10.84 -0.40 -11.20
CA PRO A 39 -10.02 0.72 -11.66
C PRO A 39 -10.50 1.11 -13.07
N LYS A 40 -11.10 2.30 -13.22
CA LYS A 40 -11.75 2.73 -14.48
C LYS A 40 -10.75 2.92 -15.63
N TYR A 41 -9.49 3.12 -15.30
CA TYR A 41 -8.39 3.34 -16.24
C TYR A 41 -7.55 2.09 -16.49
N LYS A 42 -7.31 1.76 -17.77
CA LYS A 42 -6.46 0.63 -18.16
C LYS A 42 -5.05 0.73 -17.58
N GLY A 43 -4.49 1.95 -17.51
CA GLY A 43 -3.13 2.19 -17.02
C GLY A 43 -2.90 1.73 -15.58
N THR A 44 -3.84 1.97 -14.69
CA THR A 44 -3.64 1.60 -13.29
C THR A 44 -3.97 0.14 -13.01
N GLN A 45 -4.89 -0.47 -13.78
CA GLN A 45 -5.04 -1.94 -13.73
C GLN A 45 -3.72 -2.63 -14.10
N MET A 46 -3.04 -2.12 -15.14
CA MET A 46 -1.72 -2.63 -15.52
C MET A 46 -0.69 -2.42 -14.41
N ARG A 47 -0.66 -1.22 -13.80
CA ARG A 47 0.25 -0.93 -12.67
C ARG A 47 0.00 -1.86 -11.47
N GLU A 48 -1.26 -2.10 -11.11
CA GLU A 48 -1.61 -3.02 -10.00
C GLU A 48 -1.17 -4.46 -10.29
N LYS A 49 -1.34 -4.93 -11.54
CA LYS A 49 -0.84 -6.24 -11.97
C LYS A 49 0.68 -6.32 -11.88
N GLN A 50 1.39 -5.33 -12.41
CA GLN A 50 2.86 -5.25 -12.35
C GLN A 50 3.37 -5.27 -10.92
N LEU A 51 2.76 -4.48 -10.02
CA LEU A 51 3.11 -4.49 -8.59
C LEU A 51 2.87 -5.87 -7.96
N THR A 52 1.79 -6.55 -8.34
CA THR A 52 1.50 -7.91 -7.85
C THR A 52 2.57 -8.91 -8.30
N GLU A 53 2.92 -8.90 -9.58
CA GLU A 53 3.96 -9.77 -10.13
C GLU A 53 5.34 -9.48 -9.51
N MET A 54 5.67 -8.20 -9.28
CA MET A 54 6.91 -7.81 -8.62
C MET A 54 6.97 -8.27 -7.17
N ILE A 55 5.87 -8.17 -6.41
CA ILE A 55 5.80 -8.69 -5.04
C ILE A 55 6.05 -10.20 -5.04
N GLU A 56 5.39 -10.94 -5.94
CA GLU A 56 5.59 -12.40 -6.02
C GLU A 56 7.03 -12.77 -6.37
N LYS A 57 7.67 -12.01 -7.27
CA LYS A 57 9.08 -12.19 -7.61
C LYS A 57 9.99 -11.90 -6.40
N LYS A 58 9.79 -10.77 -5.73
CA LYS A 58 10.59 -10.35 -4.56
C LYS A 58 10.42 -11.30 -3.37
N VAL A 59 9.22 -11.84 -3.17
CA VAL A 59 8.99 -12.88 -2.15
C VAL A 59 9.78 -14.17 -2.45
N LYS A 60 9.93 -14.54 -3.72
CA LYS A 60 10.77 -15.70 -4.09
C LYS A 60 12.25 -15.39 -3.85
N GLU A 61 12.72 -14.23 -4.31
CA GLU A 61 14.09 -13.76 -4.07
C GLU A 61 14.41 -13.72 -2.56
N ALA A 62 13.52 -13.15 -1.74
CA ALA A 62 13.70 -13.10 -0.28
C ALA A 62 13.75 -14.50 0.35
N LYS A 63 12.93 -15.45 -0.12
CA LYS A 63 12.98 -16.84 0.37
C LYS A 63 14.30 -17.52 0.02
N GLU A 64 14.83 -17.27 -1.18
CA GLU A 64 16.11 -17.82 -1.63
C GLU A 64 17.28 -17.25 -0.82
N VAL A 65 17.27 -15.93 -0.57
CA VAL A 65 18.29 -15.24 0.23
C VAL A 65 18.24 -15.65 1.71
N CYS A 66 17.05 -15.80 2.28
CA CYS A 66 16.89 -16.15 3.70
C CYS A 66 17.31 -17.60 4.02
N GLY A 67 17.17 -18.55 3.07
CA GLY A 67 17.53 -19.94 3.30
C GLY A 67 17.00 -20.50 4.62
N GLU A 68 17.89 -21.03 5.47
CA GLU A 68 17.56 -21.47 6.84
C GLU A 68 17.78 -20.38 7.90
N ASP A 69 18.54 -19.32 7.61
CA ASP A 69 18.84 -18.26 8.57
C ASP A 69 18.00 -17.01 8.33
N ALA A 70 16.82 -17.01 8.95
CA ALA A 70 15.90 -15.88 8.96
C ALA A 70 16.43 -14.63 9.72
N ARG A 71 17.59 -14.70 10.38
CA ARG A 71 18.16 -13.57 11.14
C ARG A 71 19.32 -12.87 10.45
N SER A 72 19.77 -13.39 9.32
CA SER A 72 20.84 -12.77 8.54
C SER A 72 20.46 -11.35 8.09
N ALA A 73 21.46 -10.47 7.98
CA ALA A 73 21.23 -9.10 7.54
C ALA A 73 20.68 -9.05 6.11
N GLU A 74 21.16 -9.94 5.24
CA GLU A 74 20.71 -10.05 3.84
C GLU A 74 19.25 -10.51 3.75
N CYS A 75 18.83 -11.44 4.62
CA CYS A 75 17.42 -11.85 4.71
C CYS A 75 16.51 -10.67 5.06
N LYS A 76 16.92 -9.83 6.02
CA LYS A 76 16.15 -8.64 6.43
C LYS A 76 16.01 -7.65 5.27
N VAL A 77 17.13 -7.30 4.61
CA VAL A 77 17.13 -6.40 3.46
C VAL A 77 16.22 -6.93 2.34
N ALA A 78 16.26 -8.23 2.06
CA ALA A 78 15.42 -8.80 1.02
C ALA A 78 13.92 -8.73 1.37
N TRP A 79 13.55 -8.85 2.65
CA TRP A 79 12.17 -8.65 3.10
C TRP A 79 11.77 -7.17 3.17
N ASP A 80 12.70 -6.25 3.47
CA ASP A 80 12.46 -4.81 3.41
C ASP A 80 12.08 -4.40 1.98
N GLU A 81 12.74 -4.94 0.95
CA GLU A 81 12.35 -4.70 -0.44
C GLU A 81 10.94 -5.21 -0.77
N VAL A 82 10.53 -6.36 -0.20
CA VAL A 82 9.15 -6.88 -0.35
C VAL A 82 8.14 -5.93 0.31
N GLU A 83 8.49 -5.38 1.47
CA GLU A 83 7.65 -4.41 2.20
C GLU A 83 7.43 -3.15 1.38
N GLU A 84 8.49 -2.56 0.82
CA GLU A 84 8.41 -1.33 0.01
C GLU A 84 7.49 -1.50 -1.21
N VAL A 85 7.63 -2.61 -1.96
CA VAL A 85 6.76 -2.86 -3.13
C VAL A 85 5.31 -3.11 -2.70
N SER A 86 5.12 -3.77 -1.55
CA SER A 86 3.78 -4.01 -0.98
C SER A 86 3.12 -2.71 -0.52
N GLN A 87 3.88 -1.80 0.08
CA GLN A 87 3.43 -0.47 0.46
C GLN A 87 3.04 0.35 -0.78
N ALA A 88 3.85 0.31 -1.85
CA ALA A 88 3.51 0.97 -3.10
C ALA A 88 2.17 0.47 -3.68
N LYS A 89 1.90 -0.84 -3.60
CA LYS A 89 0.60 -1.42 -3.99
C LYS A 89 -0.53 -0.98 -3.08
N ALA A 90 -0.33 -0.96 -1.76
CA ALA A 90 -1.35 -0.51 -0.82
C ALA A 90 -1.70 0.97 -1.05
N HIS A 91 -0.69 1.83 -1.22
CA HIS A 91 -0.85 3.25 -1.53
C HIS A 91 -1.60 3.46 -2.84
N LEU A 92 -1.30 2.67 -3.88
CA LEU A 92 -2.07 2.69 -5.12
C LEU A 92 -3.55 2.38 -4.89
N ARG A 93 -3.86 1.35 -4.09
CA ARG A 93 -5.24 0.97 -3.77
C ARG A 93 -5.97 2.03 -2.95
N ILE A 94 -5.28 2.71 -2.04
CA ILE A 94 -5.85 3.83 -1.28
C ILE A 94 -6.21 4.97 -2.23
N LYS A 95 -5.29 5.38 -3.11
CA LYS A 95 -5.55 6.42 -4.13
C LYS A 95 -6.72 6.07 -5.05
N LEU A 96 -6.87 4.80 -5.39
CA LEU A 96 -8.02 4.30 -6.17
C LEU A 96 -9.34 4.40 -5.42
N GLN A 97 -9.33 4.19 -4.11
CA GLN A 97 -10.54 4.21 -3.29
C GLN A 97 -10.99 5.63 -2.98
N LEU A 98 -10.03 6.54 -2.75
CA LEU A 98 -10.34 7.93 -2.42
C LEU A 98 -11.05 8.65 -3.58
N ASN A 99 -10.88 8.20 -4.84
CA ASN A 99 -11.46 8.84 -6.02
C ASN A 99 -11.30 10.37 -6.01
N GLU A 100 -10.17 10.86 -5.49
CA GLU A 100 -9.87 12.28 -5.44
C GLU A 100 -9.85 12.82 -6.87
N ASP A 101 -10.54 13.94 -7.08
CA ASP A 101 -10.43 14.66 -8.34
C ASP A 101 -8.96 15.05 -8.52
N PRO A 102 -8.31 14.67 -9.64
CA PRO A 102 -6.95 15.10 -9.93
C PRO A 102 -6.73 16.62 -9.82
N LEU A 103 -7.79 17.42 -9.98
CA LEU A 103 -7.76 18.88 -9.86
C LEU A 103 -7.78 19.38 -8.41
N GLU A 104 -8.30 18.60 -7.46
CA GLU A 104 -8.46 18.98 -6.05
C GLU A 104 -7.16 19.47 -5.39
N PRO A 105 -6.02 18.73 -5.46
CA PRO A 105 -4.77 19.21 -4.84
C PRO A 105 -4.22 20.47 -5.52
N TYR A 106 -4.47 20.65 -6.82
CA TYR A 106 -4.07 21.88 -7.52
C TYR A 106 -4.87 23.08 -7.04
N CYS A 107 -6.18 22.93 -6.86
CA CYS A 107 -7.04 23.98 -6.34
C CYS A 107 -6.79 24.33 -4.86
N GLN A 108 -6.22 23.42 -4.07
CA GLN A 108 -5.78 23.72 -2.70
C GLN A 108 -4.62 24.73 -2.67
N ASP A 109 -3.67 24.58 -3.60
CA ASP A 109 -2.49 25.45 -3.68
C ASP A 109 -2.73 26.71 -4.54
N HIS A 110 -3.70 26.66 -5.45
CA HIS A 110 -4.05 27.71 -6.40
C HIS A 110 -5.56 28.00 -6.44
N PRO A 111 -6.16 28.50 -5.34
CA PRO A 111 -7.61 28.77 -5.29
C PRO A 111 -8.05 29.91 -6.22
N GLU A 112 -7.13 30.77 -6.65
CA GLU A 112 -7.39 31.91 -7.51
C GLU A 112 -7.45 31.58 -9.00
N THR A 113 -7.00 30.39 -9.42
CA THR A 113 -7.02 30.01 -10.84
C THR A 113 -8.45 29.81 -11.31
N GLU A 114 -8.71 30.11 -12.57
CA GLU A 114 -10.06 30.06 -13.14
C GLU A 114 -10.67 28.65 -13.07
N GLU A 115 -9.84 27.61 -13.05
CA GLU A 115 -10.24 26.22 -12.87
C GLU A 115 -10.72 25.88 -11.45
N CYS A 116 -10.40 26.72 -10.46
CA CYS A 116 -10.59 26.46 -9.03
C CYS A 116 -11.45 27.52 -8.31
N ARG A 117 -11.78 28.59 -9.03
CA ARG A 117 -12.51 29.74 -8.51
C ARG A 117 -13.96 29.36 -8.17
N THR A 118 -14.26 29.29 -6.89
CA THR A 118 -15.60 29.02 -6.37
C THR A 118 -16.23 30.33 -5.90
N TYR A 119 -17.46 30.61 -6.33
CA TYR A 119 -18.22 31.79 -5.90
C TYR A 119 -19.25 31.36 -4.86
N GLU A 120 -19.23 31.98 -3.67
CA GLU A 120 -20.29 31.82 -2.67
C GLU A 120 -21.44 32.77 -3.02
N ASP A 121 -22.65 32.24 -3.23
CA ASP A 121 -23.88 32.99 -3.52
C ASP A 121 -24.42 33.78 -2.30
#